data_AF-A0AAC9UJC3-F1
#
_entry.id   AF-A0AAC9UJC3-F1
#
_cell.length_a   1.000
_cell.length_b   1.000
_cell.length_c   1.000
_cell.angle_alpha   90.00
_cell.angle_beta   90.00
_cell.angle_gamma   90.00
#
_symmetry.space_group_name_H-M   'P 1'
#
loop_
_entity.id
_entity.type
_entity.pdbx_description
1 polymer ?
#
loop_
_entity_poly.entity_id
_entity_poly.type
_entity_poly.pdbx_seq_one_letter_code
_entity_poly.pdbx_strand_id
1 'polypeptide(L)' 'MIVYNLKELIAAKSLKEGRKITLDEVANAAGVNKAAMSKMANNNNYSTTTRTLDALCAYFDCKIEEIITYEKVDN' A
#
# COMPACT_ATOMS: atom_id res chain seq x y z
N MET A 1 8.69 -8.46 10.86
CA MET A 1 7.28 -8.30 10.47
C MET A 1 7.23 -7.53 9.17
N ILE A 2 6.31 -7.88 8.26
CA ILE A 2 6.08 -7.08 7.05
C ILE A 2 5.31 -5.82 7.42
N VAL A 3 5.82 -4.68 6.99
CA VAL A 3 5.25 -3.35 7.16
C VAL A 3 4.93 -2.79 5.78
N TYR A 4 3.79 -2.13 5.65
CA TYR A 4 3.27 -1.55 4.41
C TYR A 4 3.43 -0.02 4.45
N ASN A 5 4.11 0.55 3.45
CA ASN A 5 4.37 2.00 3.37
C ASN A 5 3.27 2.74 2.59
N LEU A 6 2.04 2.23 2.62
CA LEU A 6 0.94 2.73 1.78
C LEU A 6 0.57 4.19 2.07
N LYS A 7 0.64 4.63 3.33
CA LYS A 7 0.31 6.01 3.70
C LYS A 7 1.26 7.01 3.03
N GLU A 8 2.54 6.70 3.02
CA GLU A 8 3.57 7.55 2.42
C GLU A 8 3.42 7.58 0.89
N LEU A 9 3.21 6.42 0.27
CA LEU A 9 2.99 6.33 -1.17
C LEU A 9 1.73 7.08 -1.64
N ILE A 10 0.64 6.98 -0.88
CA ILE A 10 -0.59 7.74 -1.15
C ILE A 10 -0.32 9.25 -1.07
N ALA A 11 0.39 9.70 -0.04
CA ALA A 11 0.74 11.11 0.11
C ALA A 11 1.65 11.60 -1.02
N ALA A 12 2.69 10.83 -1.37
CA ALA A 12 3.63 11.16 -2.43
C ALA A 12 2.94 11.25 -3.80
N LYS A 13 2.10 10.28 -4.15
CA LYS A 13 1.34 10.28 -5.41
C LYS A 13 0.29 11.40 -5.42
N SER A 14 -0.38 11.67 -4.30
CA SER A 14 -1.36 12.76 -4.17
C SER A 14 -0.71 14.13 -4.40
N LEU A 15 0.51 14.33 -3.88
CA LEU A 15 1.31 15.53 -4.10
C LEU A 15 1.75 15.64 -5.57
N LYS A 16 2.28 14.55 -6.15
CA LYS A 16 2.74 14.49 -7.56
C LYS A 16 1.61 14.78 -8.55
N GLU A 17 0.41 14.29 -8.29
CA GLU A 17 -0.76 14.47 -9.18
C GLU A 17 -1.56 15.74 -8.88
N GLY A 18 -1.23 16.48 -7.81
CA GLY A 18 -1.96 17.70 -7.43
C GLY A 18 -3.44 17.47 -7.08
N ARG A 19 -3.81 16.25 -6.70
CA ARG A 19 -5.18 15.86 -6.34
C ARG A 19 -5.20 14.94 -5.14
N LYS A 20 -6.32 14.91 -4.44
CA LYS A 20 -6.54 13.96 -3.34
C LYS A 20 -6.64 12.54 -3.88
N ILE A 21 -5.77 11.66 -3.40
CA ILE A 21 -5.89 10.21 -3.60
C ILE A 21 -6.53 9.61 -2.37
N THR A 22 -7.60 8.84 -2.57
CA THR A 22 -8.34 8.22 -1.46
C THR A 22 -7.92 6.78 -1.28
N LEU A 23 -8.02 6.29 -0.05
CA LEU A 23 -7.75 4.88 0.26
C LEU A 23 -8.68 3.93 -0.52
N ASP A 24 -9.88 4.38 -0.86
CA ASP A 24 -10.87 3.62 -1.63
C ASP A 24 -10.46 3.46 -3.10
N GLU A 25 -9.94 4.52 -3.71
CA GLU A 25 -9.38 4.47 -5.07
C GLU A 25 -8.23 3.46 -5.16
N VAL A 26 -7.30 3.51 -4.20
CA VAL A 26 -6.16 2.58 -4.15
C VAL A 26 -6.64 1.14 -3.92
N ALA A 27 -7.66 0.94 -3.07
CA ALA A 27 -8.26 -0.37 -2.85
C ALA A 27 -8.82 -0.96 -4.15
N ASN A 28 -9.60 -0.15 -4.89
CA ASN A 28 -10.17 -0.55 -6.18
C ASN A 28 -9.07 -0.87 -7.21
N ALA A 29 -8.03 -0.02 -7.31
CA ALA A 29 -6.90 -0.27 -8.20
C ALA A 29 -6.13 -1.55 -7.86
N ALA A 30 -5.98 -1.84 -6.56
CA ALA A 30 -5.30 -3.04 -6.06
C ALA A 30 -6.17 -4.31 -6.06
N GLY A 31 -7.44 -4.20 -6.47
CA GLY A 31 -8.38 -5.31 -6.54
C GLY A 31 -8.82 -5.84 -5.17
N VAL A 32 -8.83 -4.99 -4.14
CA VAL A 32 -9.25 -5.34 -2.77
C VAL A 32 -10.34 -4.39 -2.27
N ASN A 33 -11.06 -4.77 -1.22
CA ASN A 33 -12.01 -3.86 -0.60
C ASN A 33 -11.33 -2.83 0.32
N LYS A 34 -12.03 -1.73 0.60
CA LYS A 34 -11.56 -0.64 1.47
C LYS A 34 -11.13 -1.11 2.87
N ALA A 35 -11.79 -2.12 3.43
CA ALA A 35 -11.46 -2.65 4.76
C ALA A 35 -10.09 -3.36 4.76
N ALA A 36 -9.79 -4.15 3.74
CA ALA A 36 -8.50 -4.79 3.52
C ALA A 36 -7.40 -3.73 3.34
N MET A 37 -7.63 -2.73 2.48
CA MET A 37 -6.70 -1.62 2.27
C MET A 37 -6.43 -0.84 3.55
N SER A 38 -7.45 -0.60 4.37
CA SER A 38 -7.31 0.03 5.70
C SER A 38 -6.45 -0.81 6.66
N LYS A 39 -6.62 -2.13 6.68
CA LYS A 39 -5.79 -3.01 7.51
C LYS A 39 -4.32 -3.00 7.05
N MET A 40 -4.07 -3.03 5.73
CA MET A 40 -2.73 -2.92 5.17
C MET A 40 -2.09 -1.57 5.53
N ALA A 41 -2.78 -0.45 5.27
CA ALA A 41 -2.25 0.89 5.53
C ALA A 41 -2.03 1.20 7.02
N ASN A 42 -2.63 0.42 7.92
CA ASN A 42 -2.42 0.52 9.36
C ASN A 42 -1.49 -0.57 9.92
N ASN A 43 -0.79 -1.34 9.06
CA ASN A 43 0.16 -2.37 9.46
C ASN A 43 -0.42 -3.45 10.39
N ASN A 44 -1.72 -3.76 10.24
CA ASN A 44 -2.41 -4.77 11.06
C ASN A 44 -2.13 -6.20 10.56
N ASN A 45 -0.86 -6.60 10.50
CA ASN A 45 -0.35 -7.93 10.11
C ASN A 45 -1.24 -8.63 9.06
N TYR A 46 -1.56 -7.91 7.99
CA TYR A 46 -2.55 -8.35 7.01
C TYR A 46 -1.89 -9.21 5.96
N SER A 47 -2.44 -10.40 5.73
CA SER A 47 -2.02 -11.26 4.62
C SER A 47 -2.57 -10.71 3.31
N THR A 48 -1.69 -10.45 2.35
CA THR A 48 -2.04 -10.02 1.00
C THR A 48 -1.58 -11.04 -0.05
N THR A 49 -1.90 -10.80 -1.32
CA THR A 49 -1.47 -11.65 -2.44
C THR A 49 -0.43 -10.94 -3.30
N THR A 50 0.39 -11.70 -4.04
CA THR A 50 1.32 -11.13 -5.03
C THR A 50 0.61 -10.33 -6.10
N ARG A 51 -0.62 -10.71 -6.49
CA ARG A 51 -1.45 -9.94 -7.44
C ARG A 51 -1.81 -8.55 -6.91
N THR A 52 -2.14 -8.45 -5.62
CA THR A 52 -2.42 -7.15 -4.98
C THR A 52 -1.16 -6.29 -4.92
N LEU A 53 0.00 -6.89 -4.60
CA LEU A 53 1.28 -6.19 -4.58
C LEU A 53 1.71 -5.70 -5.97
N ASP A 54 1.53 -6.52 -7.01
CA ASP A 54 1.79 -6.17 -8.40
C ASP A 54 0.94 -4.98 -8.86
N ALA A 55 -0.38 -5.03 -8.58
CA ALA A 55 -1.29 -3.93 -8.88
C ALA A 55 -0.93 -2.63 -8.15
N LEU A 56 -0.44 -2.72 -6.90
CA LEU A 56 0.05 -1.56 -6.15
C LEU A 56 1.34 -1.00 -6.76
N CYS A 57 2.29 -1.86 -7.15
CA CYS A 57 3.50 -1.43 -7.84
C CYS A 57 3.15 -0.67 -9.13
N ALA A 58 2.22 -1.21 -9.93
CA ALA A 58 1.74 -0.57 -11.15
C ALA A 58 0.99 0.74 -10.88
N TYR A 59 0.13 0.79 -9.86
CA TYR A 59 -0.64 1.99 -9.51
C TYR A 59 0.25 3.14 -9.03
N PHE A 60 1.24 2.83 -8.18
CA PHE A 60 2.19 3.82 -7.66
C PHE A 60 3.37 4.09 -8.58
N ASP A 61 3.56 3.28 -9.63
CA ASP A 61 4.73 3.33 -10.51
C ASP A 61 6.05 3.24 -9.72
N CYS A 62 6.13 2.22 -8.87
CA CYS A 62 7.18 2.07 -7.87
C CYS A 62 7.64 0.61 -7.75
N LYS A 63 8.76 0.39 -7.07
CA LYS A 63 9.28 -0.95 -6.81
C LYS A 63 8.60 -1.60 -5.61
N ILE A 64 8.70 -2.92 -5.52
CA ILE A 64 8.06 -3.68 -4.43
C ILE A 64 8.61 -3.30 -3.04
N GLU A 65 9.91 -2.99 -2.95
CA GLU A 65 10.54 -2.53 -1.70
C GLU A 65 9.99 -1.20 -1.17
N GLU A 66 9.34 -0.42 -2.04
CA GLU A 66 8.66 0.81 -1.64
C GLU A 66 7.27 0.52 -1.06
N ILE A 67 6.61 -0.57 -1.50
CA ILE A 67 5.31 -0.99 -0.96
C ILE A 67 5.47 -1.64 0.42
N ILE A 68 6.45 -2.55 0.54
CA ILE A 68 6.64 -3.39 1.73
C ILE A 68 8.08 -3.40 2.21
N THR A 69 8.24 -3.43 3.53
CA THR A 69 9.55 -3.57 4.18
C THR A 69 9.47 -4.65 5.26
N TYR A 70 10.55 -5.40 5.44
CA TYR A 70 10.68 -6.32 6.57
C TYR A 70 11.38 -5.60 7.73
N GLU A 71 10.68 -5.44 8.84
CA GLU A 71 11.27 -4.95 10.09
C GLU A 71 11.65 -6.12 11.00
N LYS A 72 12.90 -6.17 11.44
CA LYS A 72 13.32 -7.16 12.44
C LYS A 72 12.72 -6.76 13.78
N VAL A 73 11.93 -7.66 14.37
CA VAL A 73 11.50 -7.51 15.76
C VAL A 73 12.63 -8.08 16.61
N ASP A 74 13.51 -7.21 17.09
CA ASP A 74 14.50 -7.60 18.09
C ASP A 74 13.76 -7.79 19.43
N ASN A 75 13.83 -9.02 19.95
CA ASN A 75 13.31 -9.41 21.27
C ASN A 75 14.33 -9.05 22.37
#